data_AF-A0A2W6T379-F1
#
_entry.id   AF-A0A2W6T379-F1
#
_cell.length_a   1.000
_cell.length_b   1.000
_cell.length_c   1.000
_cell.angle_alpha   90.00
_cell.angle_beta   90.00
_cell.angle_gamma   90.00
#
_symmetry.space_group_name_H-M   'P 1'
#
loop_
_entity.id
_entity.type
_entity.pdbx_description
1 polymer ?
#
loop_
_entity_poly.entity_id
_entity_poly.type
_entity_poly.pdbx_seq_one_letter_code
_entity_poly.pdbx_strand_id
1 'polypeptide(L)'
;MQIKASIAAVALALLAGSGTWALNAQPSVPGVRDAGRVSAGLYTADAAHSQVGWSLSHFGFNDYFGIFGDVAGELSLDPANPAAARVDVTIPVASVTVPSAGLREHLLRPGADGAAPDFFGPEPQPARFVSTSVVPGPDHTALIHGHLTLNGRTKPVAIAASFAGAGTNPMTRKDTVGFHGRAAIDRSDFGITTALPLVSDRVLLDISVAFEKGSGAVPPPAARLDTDDPCRAAELRPAIGRPATPAYRAEIAAARPGQAIRWLHPTSMVTTDYRPDRLIIVTEPRTDRILALRCG
;
A
#
# COMPACT_ATOMS: atom_id res chain seq x y z
N MET A 1 0.49 60.94 78.95
CA MET A 1 1.65 60.99 78.03
C MET A 1 1.13 60.65 76.64
N GLN A 2 1.51 61.44 75.64
CA GLN A 2 1.12 61.38 74.22
C GLN A 2 1.25 59.93 73.67
N ILE A 3 0.55 59.46 72.62
CA ILE A 3 0.65 59.85 71.21
C ILE A 3 -0.50 59.14 70.43
N LYS A 4 -1.03 59.81 69.39
CA LYS A 4 -2.02 59.36 68.40
C LYS A 4 -1.47 58.25 67.49
N ALA A 5 -2.33 57.34 67.01
CA ALA A 5 -2.20 56.76 65.67
C ALA A 5 -3.53 56.16 65.19
N SER A 6 -4.26 56.92 64.36
CA SER A 6 -5.29 56.39 63.48
C SER A 6 -4.60 55.75 62.27
N ILE A 7 -4.92 54.49 61.97
CA ILE A 7 -4.56 53.86 60.70
C ILE A 7 -5.86 53.42 60.04
N ALA A 8 -6.23 54.16 58.99
CA ALA A 8 -7.28 53.79 58.06
C ALA A 8 -6.80 52.61 57.22
N ALA A 9 -7.51 51.48 57.30
CA ALA A 9 -7.29 50.34 56.42
C ALA A 9 -7.90 50.65 55.04
N VAL A 10 -7.05 51.02 54.08
CA VAL A 10 -7.41 51.07 52.66
C VAL A 10 -7.38 49.64 52.13
N ALA A 11 -8.56 49.07 51.87
CA ALA A 11 -8.69 47.80 51.17
C ALA A 11 -8.39 48.01 49.68
N LEU A 12 -7.15 47.74 49.27
CA LEU A 12 -6.76 47.71 47.86
C LEU A 12 -7.18 46.37 47.25
N ALA A 13 -8.32 46.36 46.56
CA ALA A 13 -8.75 45.21 45.77
C ALA A 13 -7.84 45.06 44.53
N LEU A 14 -6.84 44.19 44.63
CA LEU A 14 -6.06 43.72 43.47
C LEU A 14 -6.94 42.79 42.64
N LEU A 15 -7.58 43.33 41.61
CA LEU A 15 -8.12 42.55 40.49
C LEU A 15 -6.93 41.96 39.71
N ALA A 16 -6.46 40.78 40.12
CA ALA A 16 -5.60 39.96 39.29
C ALA A 16 -6.43 39.48 38.08
N GLY A 17 -6.41 40.26 37.01
CA GLY A 17 -6.90 39.84 35.70
C GLY A 17 -6.12 38.61 35.27
N SER A 18 -6.71 37.44 35.46
CA SER A 18 -6.23 36.18 34.91
C SER A 18 -6.53 36.21 33.41
N GLY A 19 -5.67 36.90 32.67
CA GLY A 19 -5.60 36.75 31.22
C GLY A 19 -5.24 35.30 30.93
N THR A 20 -6.26 34.48 30.68
CA THR A 20 -6.07 33.18 30.07
C THR A 20 -5.56 33.44 28.67
N TRP A 21 -4.25 33.31 28.49
CA TRP A 21 -3.68 33.10 27.17
C TRP A 21 -4.31 31.80 26.67
N ALA A 22 -5.35 31.91 25.84
CA ALA A 22 -5.81 30.81 25.04
C ALA A 22 -4.60 30.38 24.21
N LEU A 23 -3.96 29.28 24.62
CA LEU A 23 -3.06 28.55 23.76
C LEU A 23 -3.85 28.30 22.48
N ASN A 24 -3.51 29.02 21.41
CA ASN A 24 -4.03 28.76 20.08
C ASN A 24 -3.77 27.29 19.80
N ALA A 25 -4.77 26.44 19.99
CA ALA A 25 -4.73 25.06 19.58
C ALA A 25 -4.59 25.12 18.06
N GLN A 26 -3.37 24.86 17.57
CA GLN A 26 -3.12 24.81 16.15
C GLN A 26 -4.08 23.77 15.56
N PRO A 27 -4.79 24.10 14.45
CA PRO A 27 -5.69 23.14 13.83
C PRO A 27 -4.89 21.89 13.48
N SER A 28 -5.27 20.76 14.07
CA SER A 28 -4.62 19.48 13.80
C SER A 28 -4.88 19.07 12.36
N VAL A 29 -3.86 18.63 11.65
CA VAL A 29 -4.02 17.98 10.34
C VAL A 29 -4.98 16.79 10.49
N PRO A 30 -6.03 16.64 9.64
CA PRO A 30 -7.04 15.60 9.84
C PRO A 30 -6.48 14.18 9.81
N GLY A 31 -5.60 13.89 8.84
CA GLY A 31 -4.99 12.59 8.61
C GLY A 31 -3.80 12.32 9.54
N VAL A 32 -4.05 12.14 10.83
CA VAL A 32 -3.01 11.75 11.79
C VAL A 32 -2.71 10.27 11.63
N ARG A 33 -1.43 9.89 11.76
CA ARG A 33 -0.98 8.49 11.79
C ARG A 33 -1.35 7.82 13.10
N ASP A 34 -2.65 7.58 13.28
CA ASP A 34 -3.25 6.94 14.44
C ASP A 34 -4.28 5.90 13.97
N ALA A 35 -3.95 4.61 14.15
CA ALA A 35 -4.81 3.51 13.73
C ALA A 35 -6.13 3.45 14.55
N GLY A 36 -6.18 4.07 15.73
CA GLY A 36 -7.40 4.19 16.53
C GLY A 36 -8.47 5.07 15.89
N ARG A 37 -8.12 5.84 14.85
CA ARG A 37 -9.05 6.65 14.06
C ARG A 37 -9.67 5.91 12.87
N VAL A 38 -9.26 4.67 12.61
CA VAL A 38 -9.83 3.85 11.56
C VAL A 38 -11.10 3.18 12.08
N SER A 39 -12.19 3.26 11.33
CA SER A 39 -13.44 2.59 11.65
C SER A 39 -13.64 1.38 10.71
N ALA A 40 -14.27 0.29 11.17
CA ALA A 40 -14.54 -0.83 10.28
C ALA A 40 -15.52 -0.41 9.16
N GLY A 41 -15.25 -0.75 7.90
CA GLY A 41 -16.03 -0.24 6.78
C GLY A 41 -15.60 -0.71 5.40
N LEU A 42 -16.52 -0.52 4.45
CA LEU A 42 -16.19 -0.47 3.03
C LEU A 42 -15.83 0.98 2.69
N TYR A 43 -14.71 1.14 2.01
CA TYR A 43 -14.19 2.41 1.57
C TYR A 43 -14.04 2.43 0.06
N THR A 44 -14.23 3.59 -0.55
CA THR A 44 -14.01 3.83 -1.98
C THR A 44 -12.78 4.70 -2.15
N ALA A 45 -11.92 4.38 -3.12
CA ALA A 45 -10.75 5.19 -3.44
C ALA A 45 -11.19 6.60 -3.84
N ASP A 46 -10.53 7.60 -3.27
CA ASP A 46 -10.65 8.98 -3.70
C ASP A 46 -9.77 9.17 -4.94
N ALA A 47 -10.38 9.09 -6.12
CA ALA A 47 -9.69 9.11 -7.40
C ALA A 47 -8.83 10.37 -7.59
N ALA A 48 -9.31 11.52 -7.13
CA ALA A 48 -8.61 12.80 -7.29
C ALA A 48 -7.35 12.91 -6.40
N HIS A 49 -7.24 12.08 -5.37
CA HIS A 49 -6.14 12.09 -4.40
C HIS A 49 -5.39 10.75 -4.33
N SER A 50 -5.56 9.92 -5.35
CA SER A 50 -4.94 8.60 -5.43
C SER A 50 -4.16 8.42 -6.74
N GLN A 51 -2.91 8.02 -6.61
CA GLN A 51 -1.98 7.95 -7.73
C GLN A 51 -0.96 6.81 -7.58
N VAL A 52 -0.49 6.32 -8.72
CA VAL A 52 0.63 5.39 -8.84
C VAL A 52 1.75 6.05 -9.62
N GLY A 53 2.81 6.42 -8.92
CA GLY A 53 4.08 6.77 -9.53
C GLY A 53 4.81 5.52 -10.01
N TRP A 54 5.55 5.65 -11.11
CA TRP A 54 6.41 4.59 -11.61
C TRP A 54 7.76 5.15 -12.03
N SER A 55 8.80 4.34 -11.92
CA SER A 55 10.13 4.68 -12.40
C SER A 55 10.90 3.47 -12.91
N LEU A 56 11.83 3.73 -13.84
CA LEU A 56 12.73 2.72 -14.42
C LEU A 56 14.03 3.37 -14.89
N SER A 57 15.08 2.57 -15.09
CA SER A 57 16.34 3.07 -15.65
C SER A 57 16.27 3.21 -17.17
N HIS A 58 16.71 4.35 -17.69
CA HIS A 58 16.78 4.67 -19.11
C HIS A 58 18.24 4.68 -19.57
N PHE A 59 18.64 3.63 -20.30
CA PHE A 59 20.00 3.41 -20.81
C PHE A 59 21.10 3.37 -19.76
N GLY A 60 20.75 3.22 -18.48
CA GLY A 60 21.70 3.28 -17.36
C GLY A 60 22.23 4.68 -17.03
N PHE A 61 21.75 5.73 -17.71
CA PHE A 61 22.20 7.11 -17.46
C PHE A 61 21.37 7.82 -16.39
N ASN A 62 20.06 7.62 -16.41
CA ASN A 62 19.13 8.26 -15.48
C ASN A 62 17.91 7.39 -15.26
N ASP A 63 17.18 7.67 -14.18
CA ASP A 63 15.83 7.16 -14.00
C ASP A 63 14.84 8.03 -14.77
N TYR A 64 13.89 7.39 -15.43
CA TYR A 64 12.71 8.03 -15.99
C TYR A 64 11.51 7.69 -15.12
N PHE A 65 10.63 8.65 -14.87
CA PHE A 65 9.45 8.46 -14.04
C PHE A 65 8.21 9.14 -14.62
N GLY A 66 7.06 8.62 -14.23
CA GLY A 66 5.75 9.14 -14.57
C GLY A 66 4.73 8.76 -13.52
N ILE A 67 3.49 9.18 -13.73
CA ILE A 67 2.38 8.89 -12.83
C ILE A 67 1.15 8.44 -13.60
N PHE A 68 0.34 7.60 -12.96
CA PHE A 68 -1.06 7.36 -13.30
C PHE A 68 -1.92 7.91 -12.17
N GLY A 69 -2.81 8.85 -12.49
CA GLY A 69 -3.80 9.39 -11.56
C GLY A 69 -5.14 8.67 -11.68
N ASP A 70 -6.15 9.18 -10.98
CA ASP A 70 -7.55 8.72 -11.04
C ASP A 70 -7.72 7.24 -10.65
N VAL A 71 -6.95 6.79 -9.66
CA VAL A 71 -7.08 5.41 -9.13
C VAL A 71 -8.43 5.26 -8.45
N ALA A 72 -9.25 4.35 -8.97
CA ALA A 72 -10.57 4.04 -8.43
C ALA A 72 -10.60 2.63 -7.84
N GLY A 73 -11.60 2.33 -7.01
CA GLY A 73 -11.78 1.00 -6.45
C GLY A 73 -12.24 1.00 -5.01
N GLU A 74 -12.11 -0.14 -4.35
CA GLU A 74 -12.63 -0.38 -3.01
C GLU A 74 -11.60 -1.00 -2.06
N LEU A 75 -11.75 -0.65 -0.79
CA LEU A 75 -11.04 -1.22 0.35
C LEU A 75 -12.06 -1.68 1.39
N SER A 76 -12.09 -2.97 1.69
CA SER A 76 -12.75 -3.50 2.88
C SER A 76 -11.72 -3.54 4.01
N LEU A 77 -11.98 -2.83 5.11
CA LEU A 77 -11.05 -2.76 6.24
C LEU A 77 -11.79 -2.91 7.57
N ASP A 78 -11.30 -3.82 8.41
CA ASP A 78 -11.63 -3.91 9.81
C ASP A 78 -10.33 -3.77 10.63
N PRO A 79 -10.14 -2.69 11.40
CA PRO A 79 -8.93 -2.50 12.20
C PRO A 79 -8.74 -3.58 13.28
N ALA A 80 -9.81 -4.29 13.68
CA ALA A 80 -9.71 -5.43 14.59
C ALA A 80 -9.16 -6.69 13.90
N ASN A 81 -9.25 -6.78 12.57
CA ASN A 81 -8.74 -7.90 11.79
C ASN A 81 -8.16 -7.45 10.43
N PRO A 82 -7.03 -6.71 10.42
CA PRO A 82 -6.45 -6.17 9.20
C PRO A 82 -5.99 -7.25 8.20
N ALA A 83 -5.77 -8.48 8.65
CA ALA A 83 -5.44 -9.61 7.77
C ALA A 83 -6.62 -10.07 6.87
N ALA A 84 -7.85 -9.68 7.22
CA ALA A 84 -9.05 -9.93 6.41
C ALA A 84 -9.35 -8.81 5.41
N ALA A 85 -8.54 -7.75 5.38
CA ALA A 85 -8.73 -6.63 4.46
C ALA A 85 -8.67 -7.09 2.99
N ARG A 86 -9.40 -6.37 2.14
CA ARG A 86 -9.44 -6.63 0.68
C ARG A 86 -9.34 -5.34 -0.08
N VAL A 87 -8.55 -5.36 -1.14
CA VAL A 87 -8.31 -4.25 -2.04
C VAL A 87 -8.63 -4.70 -3.45
N ASP A 88 -9.46 -3.95 -4.15
CA ASP A 88 -9.74 -4.11 -5.58
C ASP A 88 -9.73 -2.73 -6.22
N VAL A 89 -8.69 -2.44 -7.00
CA VAL A 89 -8.48 -1.10 -7.58
C VAL A 89 -8.19 -1.16 -9.06
N THR A 90 -8.64 -0.13 -9.77
CA THR A 90 -8.40 0.09 -11.19
C THR A 90 -7.59 1.36 -11.40
N ILE A 91 -6.61 1.29 -12.29
CA ILE A 91 -5.71 2.38 -12.65
C ILE A 91 -5.94 2.71 -14.13
N PRO A 92 -6.48 3.89 -14.47
CA PRO A 92 -6.69 4.30 -15.85
C PRO A 92 -5.35 4.49 -16.58
N VAL A 93 -4.94 3.51 -17.39
CA VAL A 93 -3.64 3.59 -18.11
C VAL A 93 -3.59 4.77 -19.08
N ALA A 94 -4.73 5.15 -19.65
CA ALA A 94 -4.86 6.33 -20.51
C ALA A 94 -4.54 7.67 -19.79
N SER A 95 -4.58 7.71 -18.44
CA SER A 95 -4.24 8.92 -17.66
C SER A 95 -2.74 9.15 -17.51
N VAL A 96 -1.91 8.32 -18.16
CA VAL A 96 -0.44 8.39 -18.05
C VAL A 96 0.08 9.81 -18.26
N THR A 97 0.82 10.27 -17.27
CA THR A 97 1.48 11.58 -17.30
C THR A 97 2.98 11.38 -17.17
N VAL A 98 3.69 11.88 -18.18
CA VAL A 98 5.15 11.84 -18.29
C VAL A 98 5.66 13.20 -18.76
N PRO A 99 6.92 13.57 -18.45
CA PRO A 99 7.48 14.85 -18.87
C PRO A 99 7.53 15.08 -20.39
N SER A 100 7.71 14.02 -21.19
CA SER A 100 7.82 14.12 -22.65
C SER A 100 6.47 13.85 -23.34
N ALA A 101 5.95 14.84 -24.07
CA ALA A 101 4.76 14.66 -24.89
C ALA A 101 4.94 13.55 -25.94
N GLY A 102 6.11 13.49 -26.58
CA GLY A 102 6.41 12.44 -27.58
C GLY A 102 6.44 11.04 -26.97
N LEU A 103 6.90 10.90 -25.72
CA LEU A 103 6.80 9.61 -25.03
C LEU A 103 5.35 9.29 -24.68
N ARG A 104 4.57 10.26 -24.18
CA ARG A 104 3.14 10.06 -23.91
C ARG A 104 2.40 9.57 -25.15
N GLU A 105 2.65 10.19 -26.30
CA GLU A 105 2.10 9.76 -27.58
C GLU A 105 2.57 8.35 -27.95
N HIS A 106 3.86 8.03 -27.81
CA HIS A 106 4.37 6.70 -28.11
C HIS A 106 3.79 5.61 -27.20
N LEU A 107 3.59 5.88 -25.91
CA LEU A 107 2.95 4.95 -24.98
C LEU A 107 1.52 4.58 -25.42
N LEU A 108 0.84 5.51 -26.10
CA LEU A 108 -0.59 5.42 -26.44
C LEU A 108 -0.87 5.32 -27.94
N ARG A 109 0.13 5.26 -28.82
CA ARG A 109 -0.13 5.17 -30.26
C ARG A 109 -0.37 3.72 -30.70
N PRO A 110 -1.10 3.49 -31.81
CA PRO A 110 -1.14 2.17 -32.44
C PRO A 110 0.25 1.75 -32.96
N GLY A 111 0.43 0.46 -33.19
CA GLY A 111 1.63 -0.04 -33.88
C GLY A 111 1.68 0.42 -35.34
N ALA A 112 2.88 0.50 -35.89
CA ALA A 112 3.07 0.82 -37.30
C ALA A 112 2.51 -0.31 -38.20
N ASP A 113 1.92 0.05 -39.34
CA ASP A 113 1.48 -0.88 -40.39
C ASP A 113 0.56 -2.02 -39.90
N GLY A 114 -0.26 -1.75 -38.88
CA GLY A 114 -1.19 -2.73 -38.30
C GLY A 114 -0.55 -3.72 -37.33
N ALA A 115 0.72 -3.52 -36.95
CA ALA A 115 1.37 -4.29 -35.90
C ALA A 115 0.76 -4.00 -34.51
N ALA A 116 1.08 -4.87 -33.55
CA ALA A 116 0.74 -4.62 -32.15
C ALA A 116 1.42 -3.33 -31.65
N PRO A 117 0.79 -2.57 -30.74
CA PRO A 117 1.42 -1.41 -30.12
C PRO A 117 2.71 -1.77 -29.38
N ASP A 118 3.68 -0.87 -29.41
CA ASP A 118 4.95 -1.02 -28.68
C ASP A 118 4.77 -1.02 -27.15
N PHE A 119 3.68 -0.42 -26.66
CA PHE A 119 3.37 -0.25 -25.25
C PHE A 119 1.89 -0.58 -24.97
N PHE A 120 1.05 0.42 -24.67
CA PHE A 120 -0.34 0.22 -24.24
C PHE A 120 -1.35 0.38 -25.38
N GLY A 121 -1.03 1.19 -26.40
CA GLY A 121 -1.91 1.44 -27.54
C GLY A 121 -2.95 2.54 -27.31
N PRO A 122 -3.82 2.81 -28.30
CA PRO A 122 -4.72 3.97 -28.32
C PRO A 122 -5.87 3.92 -27.33
N GLU A 123 -6.35 2.72 -27.01
CA GLU A 123 -7.46 2.51 -26.09
C GLU A 123 -7.08 1.48 -25.03
N PRO A 124 -6.12 1.81 -24.16
CA PRO A 124 -5.62 0.84 -23.21
C PRO A 124 -6.67 0.57 -22.14
N GLN A 125 -6.92 -0.72 -21.88
CA GLN A 125 -7.77 -1.13 -20.77
C GLN A 125 -7.16 -0.65 -19.44
N PRO A 126 -7.99 -0.24 -18.46
CA PRO A 126 -7.50 0.05 -17.12
C PRO A 126 -6.73 -1.15 -16.55
N ALA A 127 -5.61 -0.88 -15.89
CA ALA A 127 -4.95 -1.90 -15.10
C ALA A 127 -5.81 -2.19 -13.86
N ARG A 128 -5.83 -3.43 -13.37
CA ARG A 128 -6.61 -3.81 -12.18
C ARG A 128 -5.77 -4.63 -11.23
N PHE A 129 -5.75 -4.24 -9.96
CA PHE A 129 -5.12 -5.02 -8.88
C PHE A 129 -6.20 -5.56 -7.94
N VAL A 130 -6.22 -6.88 -7.74
CA VAL A 130 -7.12 -7.56 -6.80
C VAL A 130 -6.29 -8.30 -5.76
N SER A 131 -6.43 -7.94 -4.50
CA SER A 131 -5.72 -8.59 -3.39
C SER A 131 -6.21 -10.02 -3.17
N THR A 132 -5.28 -10.94 -2.91
CA THR A 132 -5.53 -12.32 -2.51
C THR A 132 -5.22 -12.56 -1.03
N SER A 133 -4.23 -11.85 -0.47
CA SER A 133 -3.90 -11.92 0.96
C SER A 133 -3.27 -10.63 1.48
N VAL A 134 -3.54 -10.31 2.74
CA VAL A 134 -2.92 -9.21 3.47
C VAL A 134 -2.17 -9.80 4.66
N VAL A 135 -0.89 -9.47 4.78
CA VAL A 135 -0.05 -9.89 5.91
C VAL A 135 0.34 -8.65 6.71
N PRO A 136 -0.37 -8.34 7.82
CA PRO A 136 -0.01 -7.23 8.68
C PRO A 136 1.41 -7.39 9.23
N GLY A 137 2.12 -6.27 9.34
CA GLY A 137 3.47 -6.17 9.90
C GLY A 137 3.53 -5.16 11.04
N PRO A 138 4.72 -4.97 11.64
CA PRO A 138 4.92 -4.01 12.70
C PRO A 138 4.69 -2.57 12.22
N ASP A 139 4.50 -1.65 13.16
CA ASP A 139 4.42 -0.20 12.91
C ASP A 139 3.39 0.16 11.83
N HIS A 140 2.24 -0.51 11.82
CA HIS A 140 1.14 -0.33 10.85
C HIS A 140 1.57 -0.50 9.38
N THR A 141 2.47 -1.44 9.13
CA THR A 141 2.82 -1.91 7.78
C THR A 141 2.00 -3.15 7.40
N ALA A 142 1.95 -3.46 6.12
CA ALA A 142 1.38 -4.71 5.63
C ALA A 142 2.04 -5.11 4.31
N LEU A 143 2.11 -6.41 4.06
CA LEU A 143 2.46 -6.93 2.74
C LEU A 143 1.20 -7.48 2.08
N ILE A 144 0.77 -6.79 1.02
CA ILE A 144 -0.47 -7.09 0.28
C ILE A 144 -0.09 -7.85 -0.97
N HIS A 145 -0.62 -9.05 -1.13
CA HIS A 145 -0.46 -9.85 -2.33
C HIS A 145 -1.73 -9.80 -3.14
N GLY A 146 -1.58 -9.81 -4.45
CA GLY A 146 -2.71 -9.82 -5.35
C GLY A 146 -2.29 -10.10 -6.78
N HIS A 147 -3.28 -10.08 -7.66
CA HIS A 147 -3.09 -10.19 -9.09
C HIS A 147 -3.23 -8.81 -9.72
N LEU A 148 -2.19 -8.37 -10.43
CA LEU A 148 -2.21 -7.22 -11.30
C LEU A 148 -2.53 -7.69 -12.72
N THR A 149 -3.61 -7.16 -13.28
CA THR A 149 -3.89 -7.23 -14.72
C THR A 149 -3.43 -5.94 -15.37
N LEU A 150 -2.50 -6.02 -16.30
CA LEU A 150 -2.00 -4.87 -17.07
C LEU A 150 -1.74 -5.33 -18.51
N ASN A 151 -2.14 -4.51 -19.49
CA ASN A 151 -1.96 -4.83 -20.91
C ASN A 151 -2.50 -6.22 -21.31
N GLY A 152 -3.67 -6.58 -20.76
CA GLY A 152 -4.34 -7.87 -21.01
C GLY A 152 -3.71 -9.09 -20.33
N ARG A 153 -2.63 -8.92 -19.55
CA ARG A 153 -1.94 -10.02 -18.87
C ARG A 153 -2.09 -9.91 -17.36
N THR A 154 -2.35 -11.04 -16.70
CA THR A 154 -2.50 -11.12 -15.24
C THR A 154 -1.28 -11.75 -14.62
N LYS A 155 -0.66 -11.05 -13.67
CA LYS A 155 0.53 -11.50 -12.94
C LYS A 155 0.40 -11.20 -11.44
N PRO A 156 0.87 -12.09 -10.57
CA PRO A 156 0.89 -11.84 -9.14
C PRO A 156 1.94 -10.77 -8.78
N VAL A 157 1.56 -9.85 -7.90
CA VAL A 157 2.38 -8.73 -7.43
C VAL A 157 2.25 -8.62 -5.91
N ALA A 158 3.31 -8.18 -5.25
CA ALA A 158 3.32 -7.86 -3.83
C ALA A 158 3.54 -6.35 -3.63
N ILE A 159 2.71 -5.75 -2.78
CA ILE A 159 2.78 -4.34 -2.39
C ILE A 159 3.17 -4.27 -0.91
N ALA A 160 4.32 -3.70 -0.63
CA ALA A 160 4.71 -3.32 0.73
C ALA A 160 3.99 -2.01 1.08
N ALA A 161 2.94 -2.10 1.87
CA ALA A 161 2.08 -1.00 2.25
C ALA A 161 2.40 -0.48 3.66
N SER A 162 2.17 0.81 3.88
CA SER A 162 2.26 1.44 5.20
C SER A 162 1.09 2.39 5.39
N PHE A 163 0.45 2.31 6.55
CA PHE A 163 -0.56 3.25 6.97
C PHE A 163 0.03 4.67 7.11
N ALA A 164 -0.57 5.61 6.39
CA ALA A 164 -0.16 7.02 6.38
C ALA A 164 -0.93 7.82 7.44
N GLY A 165 -2.24 7.63 7.53
CA GLY A 165 -3.08 8.31 8.52
C GLY A 165 -4.57 8.12 8.28
N ALA A 166 -5.37 8.51 9.28
CA ALA A 166 -6.83 8.46 9.21
C ALA A 166 -7.47 9.63 9.96
N GLY A 167 -8.66 10.01 9.51
CA GLY A 167 -9.48 11.03 10.15
C GLY A 167 -10.65 11.48 9.26
N THR A 168 -11.47 12.38 9.77
CA THR A 168 -12.59 12.94 9.00
C THR A 168 -12.08 13.96 7.98
N ASN A 169 -12.36 13.72 6.69
CA ASN A 169 -12.04 14.66 5.62
C ASN A 169 -12.83 15.97 5.83
N PRO A 170 -12.18 17.15 5.92
CA PRO A 170 -12.87 18.42 6.13
C PRO A 170 -13.87 18.78 5.02
N MET A 171 -13.60 18.36 3.78
CA MET A 171 -14.39 18.72 2.60
C MET A 171 -15.59 17.79 2.42
N THR A 172 -15.37 16.49 2.46
CA THR A 172 -16.42 15.49 2.22
C THR A 172 -17.13 15.06 3.49
N ARG A 173 -16.58 15.38 4.67
CA ARG A 173 -17.06 14.97 6.01
C ARG A 173 -17.09 13.46 6.23
N LYS A 174 -16.45 12.68 5.36
CA LYS A 174 -16.33 11.22 5.49
C LYS A 174 -15.09 10.82 6.25
N ASP A 175 -15.16 9.67 6.92
CA ASP A 175 -13.96 9.00 7.44
C ASP A 175 -13.04 8.64 6.28
N THR A 176 -11.79 9.08 6.33
CA THR A 176 -10.79 8.85 5.28
C THR A 176 -9.59 8.14 5.87
N VAL A 177 -9.07 7.17 5.13
CA VAL A 177 -7.87 6.40 5.47
C VAL A 177 -6.87 6.46 4.32
N GLY A 178 -5.61 6.76 4.63
CA GLY A 178 -4.53 6.90 3.66
C GLY A 178 -3.46 5.84 3.82
N PHE A 179 -2.91 5.37 2.70
CA PHE A 179 -1.81 4.43 2.65
C PHE A 179 -0.76 4.85 1.62
N HIS A 180 0.49 4.54 1.93
CA HIS A 180 1.56 4.47 0.95
C HIS A 180 1.82 3.01 0.60
N GLY A 181 2.32 2.75 -0.61
CA GLY A 181 2.69 1.42 -1.06
C GLY A 181 3.91 1.45 -1.95
N ARG A 182 4.74 0.42 -1.88
CA ARG A 182 5.80 0.19 -2.86
C ARG A 182 5.69 -1.20 -3.43
N ALA A 183 5.84 -1.30 -4.74
CA ALA A 183 5.91 -2.56 -5.45
C ALA A 183 6.94 -2.43 -6.56
N ALA A 184 7.26 -3.54 -7.19
CA ALA A 184 8.05 -3.49 -8.39
C ALA A 184 7.74 -4.69 -9.28
N ILE A 185 7.61 -4.41 -10.56
CA ILE A 185 7.17 -5.33 -11.59
C ILE A 185 8.20 -5.36 -12.71
N ASP A 186 8.14 -6.39 -13.56
CA ASP A 186 8.87 -6.41 -14.82
C ASP A 186 7.86 -6.14 -15.95
N ARG A 187 8.15 -5.22 -16.85
CA ARG A 187 7.20 -4.82 -17.90
C ARG A 187 7.07 -5.88 -19.00
N SER A 188 8.10 -6.71 -19.20
CA SER A 188 8.08 -7.86 -20.11
C SER A 188 7.02 -8.90 -19.74
N ASP A 189 6.75 -9.07 -18.44
CA ASP A 189 5.70 -9.97 -17.93
C ASP A 189 4.30 -9.57 -18.44
N PHE A 190 4.11 -8.28 -18.69
CA PHE A 190 2.90 -7.69 -19.25
C PHE A 190 2.99 -7.46 -20.77
N GLY A 191 3.98 -8.06 -21.43
CA GLY A 191 4.14 -8.00 -22.89
C GLY A 191 4.73 -6.69 -23.42
N ILE A 192 5.25 -5.83 -22.55
CA ILE A 192 5.87 -4.56 -22.94
C ILE A 192 7.38 -4.76 -23.01
N THR A 193 7.90 -5.14 -24.18
CA THR A 193 9.32 -5.51 -24.36
C THR A 193 10.15 -4.48 -25.13
N THR A 194 9.53 -3.39 -25.57
CA THR A 194 10.15 -2.36 -26.40
C THR A 194 11.40 -1.77 -25.73
N ALA A 195 12.52 -1.77 -26.45
CA ALA A 195 13.82 -1.27 -26.01
C ALA A 195 14.49 -2.03 -24.85
N LEU A 196 14.05 -3.25 -24.51
CA LEU A 196 14.82 -4.11 -23.58
C LEU A 196 16.18 -4.50 -24.18
N PRO A 197 17.25 -4.65 -23.35
CA PRO A 197 17.34 -4.27 -21.94
C PRO A 197 17.78 -2.80 -21.73
N LEU A 198 17.95 -2.04 -22.82
CA LEU A 198 18.47 -0.68 -22.80
C LEU A 198 17.59 0.23 -21.93
N VAL A 199 16.27 0.14 -22.07
CA VAL A 199 15.32 0.65 -21.07
C VAL A 199 14.98 -0.52 -20.16
N SER A 200 15.21 -0.37 -18.85
CA SER A 200 15.10 -1.45 -17.87
C SER A 200 13.78 -2.21 -17.97
N ASP A 201 13.84 -3.53 -17.74
CA ASP A 201 12.64 -4.36 -17.59
C ASP A 201 11.94 -4.09 -16.25
N ARG A 202 12.76 -3.90 -15.21
CA ARG A 202 12.31 -3.60 -13.85
C ARG A 202 11.70 -2.20 -13.81
N VAL A 203 10.46 -2.12 -13.32
CA VAL A 203 9.72 -0.89 -13.01
C VAL A 203 9.40 -0.87 -11.53
N LEU A 204 9.80 0.20 -10.84
CA LEU A 204 9.45 0.46 -9.46
C LEU A 204 8.13 1.24 -9.42
N LEU A 205 7.26 0.90 -8.48
CA LEU A 205 5.97 1.55 -8.26
C LEU A 205 5.95 2.20 -6.88
N ASP A 206 5.55 3.47 -6.83
CA ASP A 206 5.33 4.24 -5.60
C ASP A 206 3.87 4.69 -5.56
N ILE A 207 3.13 4.20 -4.58
CA ILE A 207 1.67 4.29 -4.51
C ILE A 207 1.31 5.21 -3.36
N SER A 208 0.44 6.17 -3.62
CA SER A 208 -0.19 7.00 -2.60
C SER A 208 -1.69 7.00 -2.84
N VAL A 209 -2.46 6.50 -1.89
CA VAL A 209 -3.90 6.29 -2.05
C VAL A 209 -4.65 6.75 -0.80
N ALA A 210 -5.78 7.42 -1.02
CA ALA A 210 -6.74 7.74 0.01
C ALA A 210 -8.05 7.01 -0.29
N PHE A 211 -8.69 6.49 0.74
CA PHE A 211 -10.01 5.87 0.63
C PHE A 211 -10.98 6.55 1.58
N GLU A 212 -12.18 6.87 1.11
CA GLU A 212 -13.27 7.44 1.89
C GLU A 212 -14.31 6.39 2.21
N LYS A 213 -14.80 6.38 3.45
CA LYS A 213 -15.78 5.41 3.90
C LYS A 213 -17.11 5.62 3.18
N GLY A 214 -17.64 4.56 2.58
CA GLY A 214 -18.99 4.51 2.03
C GLY A 214 -20.03 4.20 3.10
N SER A 215 -21.31 4.36 2.76
CA SER A 215 -22.44 3.97 3.63
C SER A 215 -22.74 2.46 3.62
N GLY A 216 -22.00 1.66 2.84
CA GLY A 216 -22.17 0.23 2.74
C GLY A 216 -21.56 -0.54 3.92
N ALA A 217 -22.25 -1.60 4.36
CA ALA A 217 -21.68 -2.56 5.29
C ALA A 217 -20.47 -3.26 4.65
N VAL A 218 -19.46 -3.60 5.45
CA VAL A 218 -18.33 -4.45 5.03
C VAL A 218 -18.90 -5.75 4.47
N PRO A 219 -18.74 -6.06 3.17
CA PRO A 219 -19.15 -7.35 2.65
C PRO A 219 -18.39 -8.44 3.41
N PRO A 220 -19.02 -9.59 3.73
CA PRO A 220 -18.28 -10.71 4.30
C PRO A 220 -17.07 -11.01 3.39
N PRO A 221 -15.91 -11.34 3.98
CA PRO A 221 -14.70 -11.54 3.21
C PRO A 221 -14.96 -12.50 2.05
N ALA A 222 -14.84 -12.03 0.80
CA ALA A 222 -15.01 -12.86 -0.40
C ALA A 222 -14.22 -14.16 -0.23
N ALA A 223 -14.81 -15.32 -0.56
CA ALA A 223 -14.09 -16.58 -0.49
C ALA A 223 -12.74 -16.42 -1.20
N ARG A 224 -11.63 -16.68 -0.50
CA ARG A 224 -10.30 -16.57 -1.09
C ARG A 224 -10.27 -17.47 -2.32
N LEU A 225 -9.72 -16.98 -3.42
CA LEU A 225 -9.31 -17.80 -4.57
C LEU A 225 -8.09 -18.68 -4.21
N ASP A 226 -8.06 -19.24 -2.98
CA ASP A 226 -7.00 -20.06 -2.39
C ASP A 226 -7.10 -21.54 -2.86
N THR A 227 -7.76 -21.84 -3.98
CA THR A 227 -7.94 -23.24 -4.40
C THR A 227 -6.68 -23.83 -5.02
N ASP A 228 -5.77 -23.00 -5.49
CA ASP A 228 -4.49 -23.45 -6.05
C ASP A 228 -3.38 -23.31 -5.00
N ASP A 229 -3.05 -24.42 -4.32
CA ASP A 229 -1.91 -24.53 -3.40
C ASP A 229 -0.79 -25.45 -3.95
N PRO A 230 -0.24 -25.19 -5.15
CA PRO A 230 0.75 -26.07 -5.78
C PRO A 230 2.06 -26.20 -4.97
N CYS A 231 2.38 -25.21 -4.13
CA CYS A 231 3.51 -25.24 -3.21
C CYS A 231 3.20 -25.93 -1.87
N ARG A 232 1.97 -26.43 -1.65
CA ARG A 232 1.53 -27.09 -0.41
C ARG A 232 1.74 -26.22 0.84
N ALA A 233 1.51 -24.92 0.76
CA ALA A 233 1.62 -24.01 1.89
C ALA A 233 0.64 -24.34 3.03
N ALA A 234 -0.54 -24.89 2.70
CA ALA A 234 -1.56 -25.26 3.68
C ALA A 234 -1.04 -26.25 4.74
N GLU A 235 -0.14 -27.15 4.36
CA GLU A 235 0.44 -28.15 5.26
C GLU A 235 1.36 -27.55 6.32
N LEU A 236 1.93 -26.38 6.04
CA LEU A 236 2.80 -25.68 6.98
C LEU A 236 2.04 -24.67 7.85
N ARG A 237 0.70 -24.52 7.70
CA ARG A 237 -0.12 -23.61 8.52
C ARG A 237 0.12 -23.70 10.04
N PRO A 238 0.35 -24.88 10.65
CA PRO A 238 0.70 -24.98 12.07
C PRO A 238 2.00 -24.26 12.47
N ALA A 239 2.83 -23.87 11.50
CA ALA A 239 4.03 -23.08 11.72
C ALA A 239 3.75 -21.59 11.96
N ILE A 240 2.56 -21.09 11.62
CA ILE A 240 2.20 -19.69 11.85
C ILE A 240 2.29 -19.39 13.35
N GLY A 241 2.98 -18.30 13.67
CA GLY A 241 3.30 -17.90 15.02
C GLY A 241 4.56 -18.57 15.59
N ARG A 242 5.20 -19.56 14.97
CA ARG A 242 6.48 -20.11 15.48
C ARG A 242 7.67 -19.23 15.09
N PRO A 243 8.74 -19.14 15.91
CA PRO A 243 9.98 -18.46 15.52
C PRO A 243 10.70 -19.24 14.41
N ALA A 244 11.10 -18.54 13.34
CA ALA A 244 11.86 -19.08 12.21
C ALA A 244 13.36 -19.16 12.54
N THR A 245 13.72 -19.92 13.58
CA THR A 245 15.13 -20.13 13.96
C THR A 245 15.91 -20.81 12.84
N PRO A 246 17.25 -20.66 12.76
CA PRO A 246 18.05 -21.35 11.75
C PRO A 246 17.80 -22.87 11.70
N ALA A 247 17.63 -23.50 12.87
CA ALA A 247 17.30 -24.92 12.96
C ALA A 247 15.92 -25.23 12.35
N TYR A 248 14.90 -24.41 12.64
CA TYR A 248 13.56 -24.62 12.09
C TYR A 248 13.48 -24.34 10.58
N ARG A 249 14.25 -23.35 10.09
CA ARG A 249 14.41 -23.12 8.64
C ARG A 249 15.03 -24.32 7.95
N ALA A 250 16.06 -24.93 8.56
CA ALA A 250 16.69 -26.16 8.06
C ALA A 250 15.73 -27.36 8.09
N GLU A 251 14.92 -27.49 9.14
CA GLU A 251 13.87 -28.54 9.24
C GLU A 251 12.85 -28.42 8.09
N ILE A 252 12.33 -27.20 7.84
CA ILE A 252 11.39 -26.95 6.75
C ILE A 252 12.04 -27.28 5.39
N ALA A 253 13.29 -26.87 5.17
CA ALA A 253 14.00 -27.17 3.94
C ALA A 253 14.24 -28.68 3.74
N ALA A 254 14.60 -29.41 4.81
CA ALA A 254 14.81 -30.85 4.77
C ALA A 254 13.51 -31.63 4.51
N ALA A 255 12.38 -31.16 5.06
CA ALA A 255 11.06 -31.75 4.81
C ALA A 255 10.54 -31.53 3.38
N ARG A 256 11.16 -30.62 2.62
CA ARG A 256 10.70 -30.20 1.28
C ARG A 256 11.85 -30.18 0.26
N PRO A 257 12.47 -31.35 0.00
CA PRO A 257 13.65 -31.42 -0.85
C PRO A 257 13.35 -30.92 -2.27
N GLY A 258 14.20 -30.02 -2.77
CA GLY A 258 14.08 -29.46 -4.13
C GLY A 258 13.02 -28.36 -4.28
N GLN A 259 12.17 -28.12 -3.28
CA GLN A 259 11.23 -27.01 -3.32
C GLN A 259 11.96 -25.68 -3.09
N ALA A 260 11.71 -24.69 -3.95
CA ALA A 260 12.16 -23.34 -3.69
C ALA A 260 11.43 -22.77 -2.46
N ILE A 261 12.17 -22.19 -1.51
CA ILE A 261 11.62 -21.54 -0.32
C ILE A 261 12.21 -20.14 -0.22
N ARG A 262 11.36 -19.12 -0.11
CA ARG A 262 11.79 -17.74 0.04
C ARG A 262 11.20 -17.15 1.32
N TRP A 263 12.07 -16.60 2.14
CA TRP A 263 11.74 -15.95 3.40
C TRP A 263 11.69 -14.44 3.19
N LEU A 264 10.60 -13.81 3.61
CA LEU A 264 10.36 -12.37 3.41
C LEU A 264 9.93 -11.70 4.70
N HIS A 265 10.11 -10.39 4.77
CA HIS A 265 9.48 -9.54 5.77
C HIS A 265 8.32 -8.75 5.15
N PRO A 266 7.36 -8.24 5.94
CA PRO A 266 6.28 -7.41 5.42
C PRO A 266 6.75 -6.13 4.69
N THR A 267 7.96 -5.66 5.02
CA THR A 267 8.59 -4.50 4.40
C THR A 267 9.51 -4.87 3.23
N SER A 268 9.68 -6.16 2.92
CA SER A 268 10.52 -6.59 1.80
C SER A 268 9.91 -6.12 0.49
N MET A 269 10.71 -5.43 -0.33
CA MET A 269 10.39 -5.27 -1.75
C MET A 269 10.58 -6.61 -2.44
N VAL A 270 9.51 -7.19 -2.98
CA VAL A 270 9.55 -8.48 -3.66
C VAL A 270 9.63 -8.24 -5.17
N THR A 271 10.47 -9.01 -5.85
CA THR A 271 10.56 -9.03 -7.32
C THR A 271 9.50 -9.96 -7.93
N THR A 272 9.21 -9.74 -9.21
CA THR A 272 8.27 -10.48 -10.10
C THR A 272 8.73 -11.90 -10.48
N ASP A 273 9.62 -12.54 -9.71
CA ASP A 273 9.94 -13.96 -9.92
C ASP A 273 8.84 -14.83 -9.30
N TYR A 274 7.56 -14.64 -9.65
CA TYR A 274 6.52 -15.49 -9.07
C TYR A 274 6.64 -16.92 -9.58
N ARG A 275 6.62 -17.87 -8.65
CA ARG A 275 6.68 -19.29 -8.95
C ARG A 275 5.56 -20.02 -8.20
N PRO A 276 4.59 -20.64 -8.88
CA PRO A 276 3.48 -21.29 -8.21
C PRO A 276 3.95 -22.43 -7.30
N ASP A 277 5.04 -23.11 -7.64
CA ASP A 277 5.64 -24.19 -6.85
C ASP A 277 6.50 -23.70 -5.66
N ARG A 278 6.85 -22.40 -5.61
CA ARG A 278 7.69 -21.85 -4.54
C ARG A 278 6.88 -21.53 -3.30
N LEU A 279 7.40 -21.92 -2.15
CA LEU A 279 6.86 -21.56 -0.85
C LEU A 279 7.42 -20.19 -0.41
N ILE A 280 6.54 -19.22 -0.22
CA ILE A 280 6.85 -17.97 0.46
C ILE A 280 6.49 -18.08 1.94
N ILE A 281 7.46 -17.78 2.81
CA ILE A 281 7.28 -17.68 4.26
C ILE A 281 7.57 -16.25 4.69
N VAL A 282 6.56 -15.56 5.23
CA VAL A 282 6.73 -14.19 5.72
C VAL A 282 7.02 -14.23 7.22
N THR A 283 8.09 -13.58 7.68
CA THR A 283 8.47 -13.49 9.10
C THR A 283 8.44 -12.05 9.59
N GLU A 284 8.17 -11.88 10.89
CA GLU A 284 8.26 -10.58 11.55
C GLU A 284 9.72 -10.14 11.67
N PRO A 285 10.08 -8.89 11.29
CA PRO A 285 11.48 -8.42 11.29
C PRO A 285 12.22 -8.52 12.62
N ARG A 286 11.53 -8.34 13.75
CA ARG A 286 12.18 -8.26 15.07
C ARG A 286 12.23 -9.59 15.80
N THR A 287 11.23 -10.45 15.61
CA THR A 287 11.08 -11.69 16.37
C THR A 287 11.31 -12.95 15.54
N ASP A 288 11.43 -12.78 14.21
CA ASP A 288 11.46 -13.86 13.23
C ASP A 288 10.26 -14.82 13.30
N ARG A 289 9.15 -14.43 13.94
CA ARG A 289 7.94 -15.26 13.98
C ARG A 289 7.29 -15.33 12.61
N ILE A 290 6.88 -16.53 12.21
CA ILE A 290 6.18 -16.77 10.95
C ILE A 290 4.80 -16.11 11.01
N LEU A 291 4.52 -15.22 10.08
CA LEU A 291 3.27 -14.48 9.97
C LEU A 291 2.33 -15.12 8.95
N ALA A 292 2.87 -15.56 7.81
CA ALA A 292 2.07 -16.09 6.72
C ALA A 292 2.87 -17.06 5.84
N LEU A 293 2.12 -17.90 5.12
CA LEU A 293 2.61 -18.95 4.22
C LEU A 293 1.72 -18.95 2.98
N ARG A 294 2.32 -18.99 1.79
CA ARG A 294 1.59 -19.12 0.52
C ARG A 294 2.52 -19.53 -0.62
N CYS A 295 1.92 -19.79 -1.77
CA CYS A 295 2.64 -19.99 -3.01
C CYS A 295 3.01 -18.65 -3.66
N GLY A 296 4.18 -18.59 -4.30
CA GLY A 296 4.56 -17.50 -5.18
C GLY A 296 5.99 -17.05 -5.15
#